data_AF-Q1RU69-F1
#
_entry.id   AF-Q1RU69-F1
#
_cell.length_a   1.000
_cell.length_b   1.000
_cell.length_c   1.000
_cell.angle_alpha   90.00
_cell.angle_beta   90.00
_cell.angle_gamma   90.00
#
_symmetry.space_group_name_H-M   'P 1'
#
loop_
_entity.id
_entity.type
_entity.pdbx_description
1 polymer ?
#
loop_
_entity_poly.entity_id
_entity_poly.type
_entity_poly.pdbx_seq_one_letter_code
_entity_poly.pdbx_strand_id
1 'polypeptide(L)'
;MNVENVNWPWYVSKWWKDIVTIDQGGGASWFNGEVIRRVHNGLNTSFWNTKWRGEMIFCSKYPRLFAISNQKDAKVAEMWEDRGTETELIFNWRRRLFVWEEEILNNLLRDLHGFDRTQGEDEWCWKLEDGGRFTVSLTYKKLAEVLLVEDEWGEAEYRVFGQIWKSPAPSKAVALSWKGFLNRVPTRVNLVRRNTLPTNASSICVFCNVEEESTNHLFLHCKETRKVWKKLENWLEN
;
A
#
# COMPACT_ATOMS: atom_id res chain seq x y z
N MET A 1 2.77 6.16 9.43
CA MET A 1 2.23 7.46 9.91
C MET A 1 0.71 7.32 10.01
N ASN A 2 0.05 7.79 11.06
CA ASN A 2 -1.42 7.79 11.11
C ASN A 2 -1.94 8.93 10.23
N VAL A 3 -2.47 8.58 9.05
CA VAL A 3 -2.89 9.53 8.02
C VAL A 3 -4.32 10.06 8.25
N GLU A 4 -5.05 9.50 9.21
CA GLU A 4 -6.49 9.78 9.43
C GLU A 4 -6.80 11.22 9.90
N ASN A 5 -5.80 12.03 10.24
CA ASN A 5 -5.97 13.45 10.62
C ASN A 5 -4.91 14.37 9.98
N VAL A 6 -4.49 14.09 8.74
CA VAL A 6 -3.53 14.96 8.04
C VAL A 6 -4.28 16.14 7.43
N ASN A 7 -4.12 17.32 8.03
CA ASN A 7 -4.56 18.58 7.44
C ASN A 7 -3.62 18.93 6.27
N TRP A 8 -4.04 18.58 5.05
CA TRP A 8 -3.20 18.70 3.86
C TRP A 8 -2.97 20.16 3.47
N PRO A 9 -1.72 20.62 3.31
CA PRO A 9 -1.45 21.93 2.75
C PRO A 9 -2.10 22.11 1.37
N TRP A 10 -2.55 23.32 1.05
CA TRP A 10 -3.31 23.62 -0.17
C TRP A 10 -2.54 23.35 -1.47
N TYR A 11 -1.21 23.37 -1.42
CA TYR A 11 -0.33 23.12 -2.56
C TYR A 11 -0.08 21.63 -2.84
N VAL A 12 -0.58 20.73 -1.98
CA VAL A 12 -0.41 19.28 -2.19
C VAL A 12 -1.27 18.83 -3.36
N SER A 13 -0.63 18.29 -4.39
CA SER A 13 -1.30 17.73 -5.57
C SER A 13 -2.32 16.66 -5.19
N LYS A 14 -3.44 16.61 -5.92
CA LYS A 14 -4.46 15.55 -5.75
C LYS A 14 -3.84 14.16 -5.89
N TRP A 15 -2.93 13.97 -6.85
CA TRP A 15 -2.23 12.70 -7.05
C TRP A 15 -1.41 12.24 -5.84
N TRP A 16 -0.72 13.16 -5.16
CA TRP A 16 0.00 12.83 -3.92
C TRP A 16 -0.96 12.46 -2.79
N LYS A 17 -2.11 13.14 -2.68
CA LYS A 17 -3.16 12.76 -1.72
C LYS A 17 -3.65 11.35 -2.02
N ASP A 18 -3.96 11.07 -3.28
CA ASP A 18 -4.42 9.75 -3.74
C ASP A 18 -3.39 8.68 -3.35
N ILE A 19 -2.11 8.86 -3.67
CA ILE A 19 -1.02 7.92 -3.31
C ILE A 19 -0.95 7.67 -1.81
N VAL A 20 -0.98 8.72 -0.99
CA VAL A 20 -0.88 8.55 0.46
C VAL A 20 -2.15 7.92 1.05
N THR A 21 -3.29 8.04 0.36
CA THR A 21 -4.55 7.37 0.74
C THR A 21 -4.69 5.93 0.21
N ILE A 22 -3.84 5.46 -0.72
CA ILE A 22 -3.83 4.05 -1.18
C ILE A 22 -3.69 3.08 0.00
N ASP A 23 -3.03 3.53 1.06
CA ASP A 23 -2.78 2.78 2.28
C ASP A 23 -4.04 2.54 3.14
N GLN A 24 -5.12 3.30 2.92
CA GLN A 24 -6.33 3.26 3.78
C GLN A 24 -7.44 2.31 3.27
N GLY A 25 -7.22 1.56 2.19
CA GLY A 25 -8.25 0.80 1.48
C GLY A 25 -8.87 -0.42 2.21
N GLY A 26 -8.59 -0.66 3.48
CA GLY A 26 -9.03 -1.88 4.20
C GLY A 26 -9.16 -1.77 5.72
N GLY A 27 -9.31 -0.56 6.28
CA GLY A 27 -9.47 -0.36 7.73
C GLY A 27 -8.19 -0.39 8.57
N ALA A 28 -7.06 -0.78 7.99
CA ALA A 28 -5.71 -0.60 8.54
C ALA A 28 -4.72 -0.25 7.43
N SER A 29 -3.70 0.54 7.77
CA SER A 29 -2.58 0.87 6.90
C SER A 29 -1.80 -0.39 6.49
N TRP A 30 -2.09 -0.93 5.30
CA TRP A 30 -1.46 -2.16 4.82
C TRP A 30 0.05 -2.00 4.61
N PHE A 31 0.51 -0.79 4.28
CA PHE A 31 1.93 -0.51 4.02
C PHE A 31 2.67 -0.14 5.31
N ASN A 32 2.17 0.82 6.10
CA ASN A 32 2.91 1.23 7.32
C ASN A 32 2.92 0.14 8.39
N GLY A 33 2.00 -0.83 8.35
CA GLY A 33 2.05 -2.02 9.22
C GLY A 33 3.27 -2.92 8.95
N GLU A 34 3.71 -2.95 7.69
CA GLU A 34 4.76 -3.85 7.19
C GLU A 34 6.13 -3.17 7.05
N VAL A 35 6.21 -1.86 7.23
CA VAL A 35 7.47 -1.11 7.26
C VAL A 35 7.92 -0.88 8.70
N ILE A 36 9.15 -1.27 9.02
CA ILE A 36 9.80 -0.98 10.31
C ILE A 36 11.03 -0.11 10.12
N ARG A 37 11.28 0.77 11.10
CA ARG A 37 12.53 1.51 11.18
C ARG A 37 13.54 0.68 11.97
N ARG A 38 14.63 0.25 11.33
CA ARG A 38 15.78 -0.36 12.01
C ARG A 38 16.78 0.73 12.33
N VAL A 39 17.08 0.91 13.60
CA VAL A 39 17.98 1.96 14.07
C VAL A 39 19.37 1.39 14.26
N HIS A 40 20.35 2.11 13.71
CA HIS A 40 21.77 1.82 13.83
C HIS A 40 22.44 2.96 14.60
N ASN A 41 22.98 3.96 13.89
CA ASN A 41 23.58 5.13 14.54
C ASN A 41 22.55 6.07 15.18
N GLY A 42 21.27 6.00 14.81
CA GLY A 42 20.19 6.81 15.39
C GLY A 42 20.15 8.26 14.93
N LEU A 43 20.97 8.68 13.95
CA LEU A 43 21.05 10.07 13.50
C LEU A 43 19.82 10.49 12.67
N ASN A 44 19.17 9.53 12.01
CA ASN A 44 18.09 9.79 11.06
C ASN A 44 16.73 9.33 11.58
N THR A 45 16.61 9.02 12.86
CA THR A 45 15.38 8.49 13.46
C THR A 45 14.97 9.35 14.64
N SER A 46 13.71 9.83 14.65
CA SER A 46 13.19 10.59 15.79
C SER A 46 12.92 9.65 16.96
N PHE A 47 13.39 10.01 18.15
CA PHE A 47 13.17 9.22 19.36
C PHE A 47 11.69 9.11 19.71
N TRP A 48 10.96 10.23 19.71
CA TRP A 48 9.56 10.27 20.15
C TRP A 48 8.55 9.93 19.04
N ASN A 49 8.82 10.37 17.81
CA ASN A 49 7.82 10.44 16.75
C ASN A 49 7.94 9.31 15.71
N THR A 50 8.90 8.40 15.84
CA THR A 50 9.08 7.25 14.94
C THR A 50 8.87 5.93 15.67
N LYS A 51 8.27 4.93 15.01
CA LYS A 51 8.15 3.57 15.54
C LYS A 51 9.45 2.82 15.22
N TRP A 52 10.39 2.87 16.16
CA TRP A 52 11.71 2.28 15.98
C TRP A 52 12.07 1.23 17.05
N ARG A 53 11.28 1.17 18.14
CA ARG A 53 11.37 0.15 19.19
C ARG A 53 9.96 -0.18 19.67
N GLY A 54 9.66 -1.47 19.81
CA GLY A 54 8.34 -1.95 20.21
C GLY A 54 7.23 -1.68 19.18
N GLU A 55 5.97 -1.74 19.62
CA GLU A 55 4.81 -1.71 18.72
C GLU A 55 4.19 -0.32 18.48
N MET A 56 4.61 0.71 19.23
CA MET A 56 4.01 2.05 19.18
C MET A 56 5.09 3.13 19.16
N ILE A 57 4.74 4.34 18.68
CA ILE A 57 5.59 5.52 18.85
C ILE A 57 5.61 5.95 20.31
N PHE A 58 6.77 6.39 20.81
CA PHE A 58 6.91 6.73 22.23
C PHE A 58 6.10 7.95 22.65
N CYS A 59 5.85 8.93 21.76
CA CYS A 59 4.98 10.07 22.13
C CYS A 59 3.53 9.65 22.40
N SER A 60 3.04 8.59 21.73
CA SER A 60 1.71 8.03 21.96
C SER A 60 1.69 7.09 23.17
N LYS A 61 2.76 6.30 23.38
CA LYS A 61 2.85 5.38 24.52
C LYS A 61 3.12 6.10 25.85
N TYR A 62 3.92 7.16 25.82
CA TYR A 62 4.33 7.95 26.99
C TYR A 62 4.02 9.44 26.84
N PRO A 63 2.74 9.82 26.65
CA PRO A 63 2.35 11.20 26.34
C PRO A 63 2.71 12.18 27.46
N ARG A 64 2.73 11.72 28.71
CA ARG A 64 3.10 12.54 29.87
C ARG A 64 4.57 12.93 29.86
N LEU A 65 5.48 11.98 29.61
CA LEU A 65 6.91 12.25 29.49
C LEU A 65 7.19 13.14 28.26
N PHE A 66 6.54 12.83 27.13
CA PHE A 66 6.65 13.64 25.92
C PHE A 66 6.27 15.10 26.17
N ALA A 67 5.15 15.35 26.87
CA ALA A 67 4.68 16.71 27.15
C ALA A 67 5.70 17.57 27.90
N ILE A 68 6.43 16.97 28.86
CA ILE A 68 7.42 17.64 29.71
C ILE A 68 8.85 17.56 29.17
N SER A 69 9.10 16.87 28.05
CA SER A 69 10.40 16.82 27.41
C SER A 69 10.72 18.14 26.69
N ASN A 70 11.98 18.57 26.78
CA ASN A 70 12.56 19.63 25.94
C ASN A 70 13.13 19.07 24.61
N GLN A 71 13.20 17.75 24.47
CA GLN A 71 13.81 17.04 23.36
C GLN A 71 12.75 16.37 22.46
N LYS A 72 11.64 17.07 22.17
CA LYS A 72 10.49 16.47 21.43
C LYS A 72 10.84 16.04 20.01
N ASP A 73 11.77 16.75 19.38
CA ASP A 73 12.22 16.49 18.01
C ASP A 73 13.58 15.78 17.96
N ALA A 74 14.12 15.38 19.12
CA ALA A 74 15.44 14.77 19.21
C ALA A 74 15.53 13.46 18.44
N LYS A 75 16.72 13.22 17.90
CA LYS A 75 17.10 11.97 17.26
C LYS A 75 17.47 10.92 18.29
N VAL A 76 17.38 9.65 17.92
CA VAL A 76 17.78 8.55 18.82
C VAL A 76 19.24 8.72 19.25
N ALA A 77 20.13 9.12 18.34
CA ALA A 77 21.54 9.35 18.67
C ALA A 77 21.75 10.41 19.77
N GLU A 78 20.94 11.47 19.77
CA GLU A 78 21.04 12.62 20.67
C GLU A 78 20.55 12.33 22.09
N MET A 79 19.87 11.20 22.28
CA MET A 79 19.37 10.77 23.59
C MET A 79 20.43 10.00 24.38
N TRP A 80 21.57 9.65 23.77
CA TRP A 80 22.68 8.95 24.42
C TRP A 80 23.94 9.81 24.38
N GLU A 81 24.60 9.93 25.53
CA GLU A 81 25.90 10.58 25.67
C GLU A 81 26.97 9.56 26.05
N ASP A 82 28.11 9.62 25.36
CA ASP A 82 29.24 8.74 25.62
C ASP A 82 30.06 9.30 26.77
N ARG A 83 30.04 8.62 27.93
CA ARG A 83 30.83 8.98 29.11
C ARG A 83 31.93 7.96 29.34
N GLY A 84 32.88 7.93 28.40
CA GLY A 84 34.02 7.02 28.45
C GLY A 84 33.63 5.60 28.06
N THR A 85 33.51 4.70 29.03
CA THR A 85 33.22 3.27 28.79
C THR A 85 31.72 2.93 28.80
N GLU A 86 30.87 3.86 29.26
CA GLU A 86 29.43 3.67 29.33
C GLU A 86 28.71 4.75 28.54
N THR A 87 27.60 4.37 27.92
CA THR A 87 26.69 5.29 27.25
C THR A 87 25.48 5.53 28.13
N GLU A 88 25.28 6.77 28.55
CA GLU A 88 24.16 7.15 29.42
C GLU A 88 23.03 7.78 28.61
N LEU A 89 21.79 7.46 29.00
CA LEU A 89 20.59 8.10 28.48
C LEU A 89 20.41 9.48 29.10
N ILE A 90 20.33 10.52 28.26
CA ILE A 90 20.12 11.90 28.69
C ILE A 90 18.72 12.36 28.33
N PHE A 91 17.90 12.53 29.37
CA PHE A 91 16.61 13.18 29.27
C PHE A 91 16.65 14.60 29.84
N ASN A 92 16.29 15.57 29.01
CA ASN A 92 16.13 16.97 29.39
C ASN A 92 14.65 17.27 29.62
N TRP A 93 14.27 17.34 30.90
CA TRP A 93 12.91 17.66 31.34
C TRP A 93 12.75 19.15 31.62
N ARG A 94 11.57 19.70 31.30
CA ARG A 94 11.19 21.10 31.62
C ARG A 94 11.17 21.39 33.11
N ARG A 95 11.00 20.36 33.94
CA ARG A 95 10.96 20.42 35.41
C ARG A 95 11.37 19.06 35.98
N ARG A 96 11.60 19.01 37.29
CA ARG A 96 11.77 17.74 38.01
C ARG A 96 10.54 16.85 37.82
N LEU A 97 10.78 15.55 37.69
CA LEU A 97 9.73 14.55 37.61
C LEU A 97 9.02 14.44 38.96
N PHE A 98 7.72 14.21 38.92
CA PHE A 98 7.00 13.75 40.09
C PHE A 98 7.22 12.25 40.29
N VAL A 99 7.00 11.75 41.51
CA VAL A 99 7.20 10.33 41.86
C VAL A 99 6.48 9.37 40.89
N TRP A 100 5.25 9.69 40.49
CA TRP A 100 4.52 8.87 39.52
C TRP A 100 5.05 8.99 38.08
N GLU A 101 5.73 10.07 37.72
CA GLU A 101 6.36 10.23 36.41
C GLU A 101 7.69 9.45 36.34
N GLU A 102 8.37 9.26 37.47
CA GLU A 102 9.55 8.39 37.56
C GLU A 102 9.18 6.94 37.27
N GLU A 103 8.01 6.47 37.72
CA GLU A 103 7.52 5.14 37.36
C GLU A 103 7.26 4.99 35.85
N ILE A 104 6.73 6.04 35.21
CA ILE A 104 6.55 6.08 33.76
C ILE A 104 7.90 6.05 33.04
N LEU A 105 8.89 6.79 33.55
CA LEU A 105 10.26 6.76 33.01
C LEU A 105 10.88 5.38 33.15
N ASN A 106 10.71 4.69 34.27
CA ASN A 106 11.20 3.32 34.46
C ASN A 106 10.59 2.34 33.44
N ASN A 107 9.31 2.52 33.11
CA ASN A 107 8.68 1.74 32.03
C ASN A 107 9.29 2.04 30.66
N LEU A 108 9.62 3.29 30.35
CA LEU A 108 10.33 3.67 29.11
C LEU A 108 11.75 3.08 29.08
N LEU A 109 12.49 3.15 30.20
CA LEU A 109 13.82 2.57 30.29
C LEU A 109 13.80 1.05 30.09
N ARG A 110 12.77 0.36 30.59
CA ARG A 110 12.59 -1.08 30.35
C ARG A 110 12.33 -1.40 28.88
N ASP A 111 11.56 -0.57 28.17
CA ASP A 111 11.34 -0.72 26.72
C ASP A 111 12.64 -0.50 25.90
N LEU A 112 13.50 0.39 26.39
CA LEU A 112 14.80 0.70 25.79
C LEU A 112 15.89 -0.33 26.15
N HIS A 113 15.66 -1.17 27.16
CA HIS A 113 16.64 -2.15 27.61
C HIS A 113 17.06 -3.09 26.45
N GLY A 114 18.37 -3.35 26.37
CA GLY A 114 18.97 -4.18 25.32
C GLY A 114 18.98 -3.55 23.93
N PHE A 115 18.81 -2.22 23.83
CA PHE A 115 19.13 -1.48 22.62
C PHE A 115 20.54 -0.90 22.74
N ASP A 116 21.41 -1.30 21.81
CA ASP A 116 22.74 -0.74 21.64
C ASP A 116 22.86 -0.13 20.25
N ARG A 117 23.41 1.09 20.19
CA ARG A 117 23.70 1.75 18.92
C ARG A 117 24.79 0.96 18.19
N THR A 118 24.56 0.71 16.91
CA THR A 118 25.53 0.01 16.04
C THR A 118 26.08 0.95 14.99
N GLN A 119 27.25 0.64 14.45
CA GLN A 119 27.81 1.37 13.31
C GLN A 119 26.95 1.12 12.07
N GLY A 120 26.59 2.19 11.35
CA GLY A 120 25.74 2.12 10.16
C GLY A 120 24.64 3.18 10.15
N GLU A 121 24.07 3.45 8.98
CA GLU A 121 22.93 4.36 8.84
C GLU A 121 21.61 3.68 9.21
N ASP A 122 20.65 4.45 9.72
CA ASP A 122 19.31 3.93 10.02
C ASP A 122 18.56 3.52 8.74
N GLU A 123 17.97 2.32 8.74
CA GLU A 123 17.35 1.71 7.56
C GLU A 123 15.84 1.55 7.73
N TRP A 124 15.11 1.59 6.61
CA TRP A 124 13.73 1.11 6.56
C TRP A 124 13.74 -0.34 6.10
N CYS A 125 13.12 -1.23 6.88
CA CYS A 125 13.04 -2.65 6.57
C CYS A 125 11.60 -3.07 6.31
N TRP A 126 11.44 -4.01 5.39
CA TRP A 126 10.19 -4.66 5.05
C TRP A 126 9.99 -5.93 5.90
N LYS A 127 8.87 -6.03 6.61
CA LYS A 127 8.59 -7.17 7.52
C LYS A 127 8.31 -8.48 6.80
N LEU A 128 7.84 -8.45 5.56
CA LEU A 128 7.39 -9.66 4.85
C LEU A 128 8.52 -10.61 4.45
N GLU A 129 9.79 -10.18 4.55
CA GLU A 129 10.93 -10.95 4.08
C GLU A 129 12.08 -10.97 5.10
N ASP A 130 12.64 -12.17 5.31
CA ASP A 130 13.84 -12.39 6.11
C ASP A 130 15.04 -11.74 5.41
N GLY A 131 15.33 -10.50 5.81
CA GLY A 131 16.35 -9.66 5.18
C GLY A 131 15.93 -8.20 5.07
N GLY A 132 14.65 -7.88 5.29
CA GLY A 132 14.19 -6.50 5.37
C GLY A 132 14.12 -5.76 4.04
N ARG A 133 14.34 -6.45 2.91
CA ARG A 133 14.28 -5.82 1.57
C ARG A 133 12.86 -5.84 1.03
N PHE A 134 12.52 -4.78 0.31
CA PHE A 134 11.23 -4.69 -0.36
C PHE A 134 11.25 -5.55 -1.63
N THR A 135 10.23 -6.40 -1.79
CA THR A 135 10.04 -7.18 -3.01
C THR A 135 8.61 -7.06 -3.52
N VAL A 136 8.49 -6.70 -4.80
CA VAL A 136 7.19 -6.52 -5.47
C VAL A 136 6.35 -7.79 -5.39
N SER A 137 6.97 -8.98 -5.48
CA SER A 137 6.28 -10.26 -5.43
C SER A 137 5.55 -10.50 -4.10
N LEU A 138 6.22 -10.29 -2.95
CA LEU A 138 5.60 -10.50 -1.64
C LEU A 138 4.57 -9.41 -1.33
N THR A 139 4.85 -8.16 -1.70
CA THR A 139 3.89 -7.08 -1.57
C THR A 139 2.62 -7.37 -2.38
N TYR A 140 2.76 -7.87 -3.62
CA TYR A 140 1.60 -8.22 -4.43
C TYR A 140 0.79 -9.36 -3.82
N LYS A 141 1.43 -10.40 -3.28
CA LYS A 141 0.73 -11.51 -2.59
C LYS A 141 -0.06 -10.99 -1.38
N LYS A 142 0.55 -10.16 -0.55
CA LYS A 142 -0.12 -9.54 0.61
C LYS A 142 -1.30 -8.67 0.18
N LEU A 143 -1.10 -7.85 -0.86
CA LEU A 143 -2.16 -7.02 -1.41
C LEU A 143 -3.29 -7.86 -2.01
N ALA A 144 -2.97 -8.99 -2.64
CA ALA A 144 -3.98 -9.92 -3.13
C ALA A 144 -4.83 -10.45 -1.96
N GLU A 145 -4.20 -10.90 -0.87
CA GLU A 145 -4.92 -11.36 0.34
C GLU A 145 -5.81 -10.28 0.98
N VAL A 146 -5.38 -9.01 0.96
CA VAL A 146 -6.09 -7.90 1.63
C VAL A 146 -7.16 -7.27 0.75
N LEU A 147 -6.89 -7.10 -0.55
CA LEU A 147 -7.73 -6.32 -1.47
C LEU A 147 -8.56 -7.17 -2.42
N LEU A 148 -8.10 -8.37 -2.73
CA LEU A 148 -8.88 -9.30 -3.54
C LEU A 148 -9.66 -10.16 -2.55
N VAL A 149 -10.95 -9.84 -2.38
CA VAL A 149 -11.90 -10.90 -2.07
C VAL A 149 -11.67 -11.92 -3.17
N GLU A 150 -11.17 -13.10 -2.83
CA GLU A 150 -11.09 -14.18 -3.79
C GLU A 150 -12.52 -14.40 -4.28
N ASP A 151 -12.85 -13.90 -5.47
CA ASP A 151 -13.83 -14.58 -6.29
C ASP A 151 -13.20 -15.96 -6.48
N GLU A 152 -13.59 -16.94 -5.64
CA GLU A 152 -13.17 -18.32 -5.78
C GLU A 152 -13.54 -18.74 -7.20
N TRP A 153 -12.57 -18.65 -8.11
CA TRP A 153 -12.78 -19.05 -9.49
C TRP A 153 -13.14 -20.52 -9.47
N GLY A 154 -14.22 -20.87 -10.16
CA GLY A 154 -14.57 -22.26 -10.34
C GLY A 154 -13.48 -23.02 -11.09
N GLU A 155 -13.56 -24.34 -11.02
CA GLU A 155 -12.61 -25.24 -11.69
C GLU A 155 -12.56 -24.98 -13.22
N ALA A 156 -13.70 -24.60 -13.80
CA ALA A 156 -13.83 -24.29 -15.22
C ALA A 156 -13.02 -23.03 -15.59
N GLU A 157 -13.15 -21.96 -14.80
CA GLU A 157 -12.43 -20.71 -14.99
C GLU A 157 -10.92 -20.93 -14.88
N TYR A 158 -10.46 -21.67 -13.88
CA TYR A 158 -9.03 -21.97 -13.72
C TYR A 158 -8.48 -22.74 -14.94
N ARG A 159 -9.23 -23.73 -15.44
CA ARG A 159 -8.87 -24.47 -16.66
C ARG A 159 -8.79 -23.55 -17.88
N VAL A 160 -9.79 -22.69 -18.09
CA VAL A 160 -9.82 -21.74 -19.22
C VAL A 160 -8.64 -20.77 -19.14
N PHE A 161 -8.38 -20.18 -17.97
CA PHE A 161 -7.26 -19.26 -17.78
C PHE A 161 -5.89 -19.93 -17.89
N GLY A 162 -5.76 -21.19 -17.48
CA GLY A 162 -4.53 -21.97 -17.70
C GLY A 162 -4.27 -22.31 -19.16
N GLN A 163 -5.33 -22.48 -19.96
CA GLN A 163 -5.24 -22.80 -21.39
C GLN A 163 -5.03 -21.56 -22.26
N ILE A 164 -5.60 -20.41 -21.89
CA ILE A 164 -5.55 -19.20 -22.73
C ILE A 164 -4.10 -18.78 -23.04
N TRP A 165 -3.21 -18.91 -22.06
CA TRP A 165 -1.80 -18.54 -22.19
C TRP A 165 -0.97 -19.56 -22.97
N LYS A 166 -1.50 -20.77 -23.19
CA LYS A 166 -0.89 -21.80 -24.06
C LYS A 166 -1.31 -21.66 -25.52
N SER A 167 -2.22 -20.74 -25.83
CA SER A 167 -2.69 -20.51 -27.19
C SER A 167 -1.55 -20.04 -28.11
N PRO A 168 -1.47 -20.53 -29.36
CA PRO A 168 -0.51 -20.05 -30.35
C PRO A 168 -0.86 -18.66 -30.91
N ALA A 169 -1.99 -18.07 -30.50
CA ALA A 169 -2.41 -16.76 -30.95
C ALA A 169 -1.42 -15.65 -30.55
N PRO A 170 -1.36 -14.53 -31.29
CA PRO A 170 -0.53 -13.40 -30.92
C PRO A 170 -0.81 -12.92 -29.48
N SER A 171 0.23 -12.52 -28.75
CA SER A 171 0.13 -12.12 -27.34
C SER A 171 -0.93 -11.04 -27.08
N LYS A 172 -1.12 -10.11 -28.03
CA LYS A 172 -2.17 -9.08 -27.96
C LYS A 172 -3.58 -9.68 -27.98
N ALA A 173 -3.82 -10.72 -28.77
CA ALA A 173 -5.11 -11.40 -28.84
C ALA A 173 -5.35 -12.21 -27.55
N VAL A 174 -4.35 -12.94 -27.06
CA VAL A 174 -4.43 -13.66 -25.77
C VAL A 174 -4.75 -12.71 -24.62
N ALA A 175 -4.04 -11.58 -24.54
CA ALA A 175 -4.27 -10.56 -23.52
C ALA A 175 -5.65 -9.90 -23.63
N LEU A 176 -6.16 -9.68 -24.84
CA LEU A 176 -7.51 -9.16 -25.05
C LEU A 176 -8.57 -10.15 -24.57
N SER A 177 -8.43 -11.44 -24.92
CA SER A 177 -9.34 -12.50 -24.48
C SER A 177 -9.32 -12.67 -22.96
N TRP A 178 -8.15 -12.64 -22.33
CA TRP A 178 -8.01 -12.66 -20.86
C TRP A 178 -8.74 -11.48 -20.20
N LYS A 179 -8.57 -10.26 -20.74
CA LYS A 179 -9.33 -9.08 -20.29
C LYS A 179 -10.82 -9.25 -20.54
N GLY A 180 -11.21 -9.90 -21.63
CA GLY A 180 -12.60 -10.22 -21.98
C GLY A 180 -13.27 -11.06 -20.91
N PHE A 181 -12.66 -12.20 -20.56
CA PHE A 181 -13.19 -13.11 -19.54
C PHE A 181 -13.30 -12.47 -18.15
N LEU A 182 -12.37 -11.58 -17.80
CA LEU A 182 -12.44 -10.83 -16.53
C LEU A 182 -13.39 -9.63 -16.55
N ASN A 183 -14.10 -9.40 -17.67
CA ASN A 183 -14.87 -8.17 -17.93
C ASN A 183 -14.05 -6.89 -17.64
N ARG A 184 -12.79 -6.87 -18.08
CA ARG A 184 -11.83 -5.76 -17.90
C ARG A 184 -11.50 -5.02 -19.20
N VAL A 185 -12.17 -5.35 -20.30
CA VAL A 185 -12.09 -4.61 -21.57
C VAL A 185 -12.65 -3.20 -21.36
N PRO A 186 -12.05 -2.14 -21.95
CA PRO A 186 -12.49 -0.75 -21.79
C PRO A 186 -13.78 -0.45 -22.59
N THR A 187 -14.84 -1.20 -22.32
CA THR A 187 -16.16 -0.92 -22.87
C THR A 187 -16.79 0.27 -22.17
N ARG A 188 -17.77 0.95 -22.79
CA ARG A 188 -18.46 2.09 -22.16
C ARG A 188 -18.99 1.76 -20.76
N VAL A 189 -19.63 0.61 -20.58
CA VAL A 189 -20.13 0.16 -19.26
C VAL A 189 -18.99 0.11 -18.23
N ASN A 190 -17.85 -0.49 -18.59
CA ASN A 190 -16.70 -0.60 -17.68
C ASN A 190 -16.02 0.75 -17.41
N LEU A 191 -15.98 1.65 -18.40
CA LEU A 191 -15.40 2.98 -18.25
C LEU A 191 -16.26 3.89 -17.37
N VAL A 192 -17.59 3.81 -17.48
CA VAL A 192 -18.52 4.50 -16.57
C VAL A 192 -18.36 3.94 -15.15
N ARG A 193 -18.33 2.62 -14.97
CA ARG A 193 -18.13 1.96 -13.66
C ARG A 193 -16.82 2.39 -12.98
N ARG A 194 -15.78 2.70 -13.76
CA ARG A 194 -14.47 3.15 -13.26
C ARG A 194 -14.35 4.68 -13.15
N ASN A 195 -15.45 5.41 -13.31
CA ASN A 195 -15.47 6.89 -13.29
C ASN A 195 -14.45 7.52 -14.27
N THR A 196 -14.12 6.83 -15.36
CA THR A 196 -13.21 7.34 -16.40
C THR A 196 -13.94 8.25 -17.39
N LEU A 197 -15.25 8.08 -17.52
CA LEU A 197 -16.11 8.93 -18.33
C LEU A 197 -16.86 9.94 -17.45
N PRO A 198 -17.26 11.10 -18.00
CA PRO A 198 -18.16 12.04 -17.33
C PRO A 198 -19.44 11.36 -16.84
N THR A 199 -20.03 11.88 -15.75
CA THR A 199 -21.22 11.29 -15.11
C THR A 199 -22.45 11.22 -16.04
N ASN A 200 -22.49 12.06 -17.07
CA ASN A 200 -23.53 12.10 -18.09
C ASN A 200 -23.17 11.31 -19.37
N ALA A 201 -22.06 10.57 -19.37
CA ALA A 201 -21.65 9.82 -20.55
C ALA A 201 -22.55 8.59 -20.75
N SER A 202 -22.98 8.40 -22.00
CA SER A 202 -23.78 7.24 -22.39
C SER A 202 -22.96 5.94 -22.34
N SER A 203 -23.58 4.88 -21.83
CA SER A 203 -23.11 3.49 -21.84
C SER A 203 -23.40 2.76 -23.17
N ILE A 204 -24.10 3.40 -24.12
CA ILE A 204 -24.55 2.78 -25.37
C ILE A 204 -23.36 2.44 -26.27
N CYS A 205 -23.44 1.29 -26.94
CA CYS A 205 -22.44 0.80 -27.89
C CYS A 205 -22.26 1.75 -29.07
N VAL A 206 -21.01 2.16 -29.31
CA VAL A 206 -20.68 3.10 -30.38
C VAL A 206 -20.86 2.53 -31.79
N PHE A 207 -20.90 1.20 -31.92
CA PHE A 207 -21.04 0.54 -33.21
C PHE A 207 -22.51 0.38 -33.62
N CYS A 208 -23.35 -0.16 -32.73
CA CYS A 208 -24.74 -0.44 -33.09
C CYS A 208 -25.70 0.69 -32.70
N ASN A 209 -25.35 1.50 -31.70
CA ASN A 209 -26.18 2.54 -31.09
C ASN A 209 -27.56 2.05 -30.60
N VAL A 210 -27.68 0.79 -30.18
CA VAL A 210 -28.94 0.17 -29.73
C VAL A 210 -28.89 -0.28 -28.28
N GLU A 211 -27.86 -1.05 -27.91
CA GLU A 211 -27.70 -1.64 -26.57
C GLU A 211 -26.47 -1.09 -25.86
N GLU A 212 -26.36 -1.34 -24.55
CA GLU A 212 -25.16 -0.99 -23.78
C GLU A 212 -23.92 -1.73 -24.27
N GLU A 213 -22.78 -1.02 -24.26
CA GLU A 213 -21.49 -1.58 -24.59
C GLU A 213 -20.93 -2.39 -23.41
N SER A 214 -21.44 -3.61 -23.25
CA SER A 214 -20.81 -4.63 -22.43
C SER A 214 -19.79 -5.44 -23.23
N THR A 215 -18.90 -6.18 -22.55
CA THR A 215 -17.95 -7.09 -23.22
C THR A 215 -18.70 -8.13 -24.09
N ASN A 216 -19.76 -8.73 -23.56
CA ASN A 216 -20.56 -9.72 -24.29
C ASN A 216 -21.26 -9.09 -25.50
N HIS A 217 -21.84 -7.90 -25.33
CA HIS A 217 -22.45 -7.21 -26.46
C HIS A 217 -21.40 -6.90 -27.53
N LEU A 218 -20.30 -6.26 -27.14
CA LEU A 218 -19.24 -5.83 -28.06
C LEU A 218 -18.71 -6.97 -28.93
N PHE A 219 -18.45 -8.15 -28.33
CA PHE A 219 -17.83 -9.26 -29.05
C PHE A 219 -18.83 -10.28 -29.63
N LEU A 220 -20.00 -10.52 -29.02
CA LEU A 220 -20.88 -11.65 -29.37
C LEU A 220 -22.24 -11.22 -29.95
N HIS A 221 -22.84 -10.16 -29.41
CA HIS A 221 -24.23 -9.79 -29.74
C HIS A 221 -24.34 -8.57 -30.67
N CYS A 222 -23.31 -7.74 -30.76
CA CYS A 222 -23.32 -6.55 -31.59
C CYS A 222 -23.45 -6.92 -33.07
N LYS A 223 -24.48 -6.38 -33.72
CA LYS A 223 -24.78 -6.62 -35.14
C LYS A 223 -23.63 -6.23 -36.07
N GLU A 224 -22.90 -5.16 -35.73
CA GLU A 224 -21.78 -4.68 -36.54
C GLU A 224 -20.55 -5.57 -36.37
N THR A 225 -20.21 -5.95 -35.14
CA THR A 225 -19.12 -6.91 -34.87
C THR A 225 -19.40 -8.25 -35.55
N ARG A 226 -20.65 -8.73 -35.54
CA ARG A 226 -21.03 -9.99 -36.21
C ARG A 226 -20.76 -9.97 -37.72
N LYS A 227 -20.87 -8.82 -38.38
CA LYS A 227 -20.49 -8.70 -39.81
C LYS A 227 -18.99 -8.92 -40.01
N VAL A 228 -18.16 -8.50 -39.07
CA VAL A 228 -16.71 -8.73 -39.10
C VAL A 228 -16.41 -10.21 -38.90
N TRP A 229 -17.04 -10.86 -37.92
CA TRP A 229 -16.85 -12.30 -37.69
C TRP A 229 -17.20 -13.14 -38.91
N LYS A 230 -18.35 -12.88 -39.55
CA LYS A 230 -18.74 -13.57 -40.78
C LYS A 230 -17.71 -13.42 -41.90
N LYS A 231 -17.08 -12.25 -42.03
CA LYS A 231 -16.02 -12.06 -43.04
C LYS A 231 -14.76 -12.88 -42.72
N LEU A 232 -14.43 -13.02 -41.44
CA LEU A 232 -13.30 -13.84 -40.99
C LEU A 232 -13.57 -15.33 -41.14
N GLU A 233 -14.78 -15.78 -40.80
CA GLU A 233 -15.24 -17.17 -41.03
C GLU A 233 -15.12 -17.53 -42.51
N ASN A 234 -15.68 -16.70 -43.39
CA ASN A 234 -15.57 -16.89 -44.84
C ASN A 234 -14.12 -16.89 -45.33
N TRP A 235 -13.22 -16.14 -44.68
CA TRP A 235 -11.80 -16.13 -45.05
C TRP A 235 -11.07 -17.39 -44.60
N LEU A 236 -11.43 -17.97 -43.46
CA LEU A 236 -10.85 -19.22 -42.94
C LEU A 236 -11.34 -20.46 -43.70
N GLU A 237 -12.52 -20.38 -44.31
CA GLU A 237 -13.12 -21.46 -45.12
C GLU A 237 -12.60 -21.50 -46.57
N ASN A 238 -11.83 -20.50 -47.01
CA ASN A 238 -11.16 -20.44 -48.32
C ASN A 238 -9.66 -20.73 -48.18
#